data_AF-A0A9P6VW88-F1
#
_entry.id   AF-A0A9P6VW88-F1
#
_cell.length_a   1.000
_cell.length_b   1.000
_cell.length_c   1.000
_cell.angle_alpha   90.00
_cell.angle_beta   90.00
_cell.angle_gamma   90.00
#
_symmetry.space_group_name_H-M   'P 1'
#
loop_
_entity.id
_entity.type
_entity.pdbx_description
1 polymer ?
#
loop_
_entity_poly.entity_id
_entity_poly.type
_entity_poly.pdbx_seq_one_letter_code
_entity_poly.pdbx_strand_id
1 'polypeptide(L)'
;MSSEQIKGKRVLNPKTTKFEFGGSLGALFLTIFLPVFTVWINLQLTPDAQFSKDPFYYLNPTRSVDIWIPYLCWFFGLAIFDLILPGKSMFGTLLRDGNKLRYKISGISNCSLLVLVLGLRWQITNGEMPELVYLYEHHIEFNIISILFAFYLANYVYLKSFIFIDKEPLLALGGNSGNMIYDWFIGRELNPRVGIFDIKMFCELRPGMLLWFLINLSCLHHNYVVVNNFEKVNDAILLINVFQAFYIFEGVLNEEGVLSMMDITTDGFGYMLSFGDLTFVPFTFCLQARFLSVNPNDLGTNRIVFITALMTIGFYIFHSSNRQKSDFRNGKLSHLNSIQTKRGTKLLCDSWWGMSQHINYMGDWLISLSWCLTTWFVTPLTYHYSVYFAILLLHRQKRDEEKCSEKY
;
A
#
# COMPACT_ATOMS: atom_id res chain seq x y z
N MET A 1 -6.93 -3.90 -52.10
CA MET A 1 -7.25 -4.58 -50.83
C MET A 1 -5.92 -4.89 -50.15
N SER A 2 -5.48 -4.00 -49.25
CA SER A 2 -4.18 -4.11 -48.57
C SER A 2 -4.26 -5.08 -47.39
N SER A 3 -3.14 -5.74 -47.15
CA SER A 3 -2.84 -6.79 -46.18
C SER A 3 -2.96 -6.41 -44.69
N GLU A 4 -3.78 -5.43 -44.32
CA GLU A 4 -3.95 -4.94 -42.94
C GLU A 4 -5.25 -5.40 -42.25
N GLN A 5 -6.14 -6.12 -42.92
CA GLN A 5 -7.45 -6.49 -42.36
C GLN A 5 -7.51 -7.86 -41.64
N ILE A 6 -6.37 -8.53 -41.40
CA ILE A 6 -6.30 -9.78 -40.63
C ILE A 6 -5.53 -9.56 -39.31
N LYS A 7 -6.04 -8.68 -38.45
CA LYS A 7 -5.79 -8.78 -37.00
C LYS A 7 -7.13 -9.15 -36.37
N GLY A 8 -7.26 -10.41 -35.93
CA GLY A 8 -8.44 -10.88 -35.23
C GLY A 8 -8.85 -9.88 -34.14
N LYS A 9 -10.16 -9.54 -34.06
CA LYS A 9 -10.70 -8.62 -33.06
C LYS A 9 -10.15 -9.01 -31.68
N ARG A 10 -9.27 -8.18 -31.13
CA ARG A 10 -8.68 -8.42 -29.81
C ARG A 10 -9.81 -8.35 -28.79
N VAL A 11 -10.15 -9.48 -28.17
CA VAL A 11 -11.20 -9.55 -27.15
C VAL A 11 -10.79 -8.65 -25.98
N LEU A 12 -11.61 -7.64 -25.66
CA LEU A 12 -11.29 -6.66 -24.62
C LEU A 12 -11.34 -7.28 -23.22
N ASN A 13 -12.33 -8.14 -22.97
CA ASN A 13 -12.60 -8.81 -21.71
C ASN A 13 -12.52 -10.35 -21.89
N PRO A 14 -11.32 -10.92 -22.11
CA PRO A 14 -11.17 -12.37 -22.24
C PRO A 14 -11.54 -13.09 -20.94
N LYS A 15 -11.89 -14.37 -21.03
CA LYS A 15 -12.08 -15.22 -19.84
C LYS A 15 -10.74 -15.51 -19.19
N THR A 16 -10.70 -15.45 -17.87
CA THR A 16 -9.51 -15.77 -17.07
C THR A 16 -9.24 -17.27 -17.13
N THR A 17 -8.02 -17.65 -17.51
CA THR A 17 -7.59 -19.06 -17.62
C THR A 17 -6.54 -19.45 -16.58
N LYS A 18 -5.73 -18.48 -16.12
CA LYS A 18 -4.73 -18.67 -15.07
C LYS A 18 -5.23 -18.04 -13.77
N PHE A 19 -5.19 -18.83 -12.70
CA PHE A 19 -5.55 -18.38 -11.36
C PHE A 19 -4.29 -18.07 -10.54
N GLU A 20 -4.35 -17.00 -9.76
CA GLU A 20 -3.36 -16.63 -8.76
C GLU A 20 -3.88 -16.99 -7.36
N PHE A 21 -3.05 -16.85 -6.32
CA PHE A 21 -3.46 -17.04 -4.91
C PHE A 21 -4.18 -18.36 -4.61
N GLY A 22 -3.81 -19.46 -5.28
CA GLY A 22 -4.46 -20.77 -5.09
C GLY A 22 -5.89 -20.86 -5.64
N GLY A 23 -6.28 -19.96 -6.55
CA GLY A 23 -7.61 -19.93 -7.15
C GLY A 23 -8.72 -19.59 -6.16
N SER A 24 -9.92 -20.10 -6.40
CA SER A 24 -11.09 -19.76 -5.58
C SER A 24 -10.97 -20.23 -4.12
N LEU A 25 -10.36 -21.39 -3.88
CA LEU A 25 -10.16 -21.91 -2.52
C LEU A 25 -9.12 -21.09 -1.76
N GLY A 26 -8.00 -20.74 -2.40
CA GLY A 26 -6.99 -19.90 -1.76
C GLY A 26 -7.48 -18.47 -1.55
N ALA A 27 -8.23 -17.90 -2.50
CA ALA A 27 -8.92 -16.62 -2.33
C ALA A 27 -9.87 -16.64 -1.11
N LEU A 28 -10.73 -17.67 -1.00
CA LEU A 28 -11.63 -17.82 0.14
C LEU A 28 -10.87 -17.95 1.47
N PHE A 29 -9.80 -18.74 1.48
CA PHE A 29 -8.96 -18.91 2.65
C PHE A 29 -8.35 -17.56 3.09
N LEU A 30 -7.77 -16.80 2.16
CA LEU A 30 -7.16 -15.49 2.46
C LEU A 30 -8.20 -14.47 2.93
N THR A 31 -9.41 -14.48 2.37
CA THR A 31 -10.52 -13.61 2.81
C THR A 31 -10.89 -13.81 4.29
N ILE A 32 -10.76 -15.02 4.81
CA ILE A 32 -11.07 -15.33 6.22
C ILE A 32 -9.83 -15.20 7.10
N PHE A 33 -8.70 -15.74 6.64
CA PHE A 33 -7.47 -15.83 7.42
C PHE A 33 -6.86 -14.44 7.69
N LEU A 34 -6.73 -13.58 6.67
CA LEU A 34 -6.01 -12.32 6.81
C LEU A 34 -6.68 -11.35 7.80
N PRO A 35 -8.02 -11.14 7.79
CA PRO A 35 -8.67 -10.33 8.82
C PRO A 35 -8.43 -10.84 10.24
N VAL A 36 -8.57 -12.16 10.44
CA VAL A 36 -8.34 -12.78 11.76
C VAL A 36 -6.88 -12.60 12.18
N PHE A 37 -5.94 -12.84 11.27
CA PHE A 37 -4.52 -12.67 11.52
C PHE A 37 -4.16 -11.22 11.89
N THR A 38 -4.67 -10.23 11.15
CA THR A 38 -4.38 -8.82 11.42
C THR A 38 -4.93 -8.38 12.77
N VAL A 39 -6.11 -8.82 13.19
CA VAL A 39 -6.63 -8.54 14.54
C VAL A 39 -5.80 -9.27 15.60
N TRP A 40 -5.53 -10.56 15.38
CA TRP A 40 -4.77 -11.39 16.31
C TRP A 40 -3.38 -10.83 16.59
N ILE A 41 -2.59 -10.48 15.55
CA ILE A 41 -1.23 -9.98 15.73
C ILE A 41 -1.20 -8.63 16.46
N ASN A 42 -2.19 -7.77 16.21
CA ASN A 42 -2.31 -6.49 16.92
C ASN A 42 -2.69 -6.67 18.40
N LEU A 43 -3.53 -7.67 18.72
CA LEU A 43 -3.83 -8.03 20.11
C LEU A 43 -2.61 -8.61 20.83
N GLN A 44 -1.77 -9.41 20.16
CA GLN A 44 -0.53 -9.90 20.77
C GLN A 44 0.44 -8.77 21.17
N LEU A 45 0.41 -7.66 20.42
CA LEU A 45 1.25 -6.49 20.66
C LEU A 45 0.55 -5.39 21.48
N THR A 46 -0.72 -5.61 21.84
CA THR A 46 -1.54 -4.70 22.64
C THR A 46 -2.42 -5.50 23.63
N PRO A 47 -1.82 -6.13 24.65
CA PRO A 47 -2.58 -6.97 25.58
C PRO A 47 -3.63 -6.19 26.39
N ASP A 48 -3.40 -4.89 26.62
CA ASP A 48 -4.27 -4.03 27.41
C ASP A 48 -5.36 -3.32 26.59
N ALA A 49 -5.52 -3.69 25.31
CA ALA A 49 -6.54 -3.10 24.44
C ALA A 49 -7.95 -3.35 24.99
N GLN A 50 -8.67 -2.26 25.24
CA GLN A 50 -10.09 -2.32 25.56
C GLN A 50 -10.89 -2.26 24.26
N PHE A 51 -11.68 -3.30 23.99
CA PHE A 51 -12.58 -3.36 22.85
C PHE A 51 -13.78 -4.26 23.17
N SER A 52 -14.87 -4.07 22.44
CA SER A 52 -16.07 -4.88 22.60
C SER A 52 -15.81 -6.31 22.13
N LYS A 53 -16.05 -7.28 23.02
CA LYS A 53 -15.99 -8.71 22.69
C LYS A 53 -17.27 -9.22 22.02
N ASP A 54 -18.31 -8.39 21.92
CA ASP A 54 -19.53 -8.72 21.19
C ASP A 54 -19.25 -8.65 19.67
N PRO A 55 -19.30 -9.79 18.94
CA PRO A 55 -18.95 -9.84 17.54
C PRO A 55 -19.88 -8.99 16.65
N PHE A 56 -21.07 -8.63 17.13
CA PHE A 56 -22.04 -7.82 16.39
C PHE A 56 -21.96 -6.33 16.70
N TYR A 57 -21.14 -5.91 17.66
CA TYR A 57 -21.03 -4.50 18.07
C TYR A 57 -20.53 -3.62 16.92
N TYR A 58 -19.45 -4.03 16.25
CA TYR A 58 -18.85 -3.28 15.14
C TYR A 58 -19.64 -3.41 13.82
N LEU A 59 -20.38 -4.51 13.66
CA LEU A 59 -21.25 -4.75 12.49
C LEU A 59 -22.48 -3.83 12.46
N ASN A 60 -22.86 -3.27 13.60
CA ASN A 60 -23.94 -2.29 13.67
C ASN A 60 -23.36 -0.88 13.86
N PRO A 61 -23.28 -0.05 12.79
CA PRO A 61 -22.71 1.29 12.89
C PRO A 61 -23.42 2.20 13.90
N THR A 62 -24.68 1.91 14.26
CA THR A 62 -25.39 2.70 15.27
C THR A 62 -24.92 2.38 16.70
N ARG A 63 -24.38 1.18 16.95
CA ARG A 63 -23.82 0.79 18.27
C ARG A 63 -22.38 1.25 18.45
N SER A 64 -21.62 1.35 17.37
CA SER A 64 -20.20 1.72 17.32
C SER A 64 -19.97 3.04 16.57
N VAL A 65 -20.93 3.96 16.70
CA VAL A 65 -20.96 5.23 15.95
C VAL A 65 -19.72 6.08 16.19
N ASP A 66 -19.21 6.04 17.42
CA ASP A 66 -18.04 6.80 17.85
C ASP A 66 -16.76 6.36 17.15
N ILE A 67 -16.69 5.12 16.64
CA ILE A 67 -15.52 4.62 15.88
C ILE A 67 -15.77 4.72 14.36
N TRP A 68 -17.00 4.44 13.90
CA TRP A 68 -17.35 4.54 12.49
C TRP A 68 -17.24 5.97 11.95
N ILE A 69 -17.75 6.96 12.68
CA ILE A 69 -17.74 8.35 12.22
C ILE A 69 -16.31 8.85 11.96
N PRO A 70 -15.35 8.76 12.90
CA PRO A 70 -13.97 9.21 12.64
C PRO A 70 -13.33 8.50 11.45
N TYR A 71 -13.54 7.18 11.29
CA TYR A 71 -12.98 6.44 10.16
C TYR A 71 -13.59 6.88 8.82
N LEU A 72 -14.90 7.10 8.75
CA LEU A 72 -15.57 7.60 7.56
C LEU A 72 -15.17 9.05 7.26
N CYS A 73 -15.02 9.90 8.29
CA CYS A 73 -14.50 11.25 8.16
C CYS A 73 -13.08 11.25 7.61
N TRP A 74 -12.22 10.32 8.06
CA TRP A 74 -10.87 10.14 7.51
C TRP A 74 -10.91 9.77 6.02
N PHE A 75 -11.62 8.69 5.68
CA PHE A 75 -11.66 8.18 4.31
C PHE A 75 -12.28 9.19 3.34
N PHE A 76 -13.49 9.68 3.64
CA PHE A 76 -14.20 10.60 2.75
C PHE A 76 -13.64 12.02 2.80
N GLY A 77 -13.07 12.46 3.92
CA GLY A 77 -12.35 13.73 4.01
C GLY A 77 -11.16 13.76 3.06
N LEU A 78 -10.34 12.70 3.06
CA LEU A 78 -9.24 12.55 2.10
C LEU A 78 -9.74 12.47 0.65
N ALA A 79 -10.85 11.77 0.38
CA ALA A 79 -11.42 11.70 -0.97
C ALA A 79 -11.89 13.08 -1.46
N ILE A 80 -12.51 13.88 -0.59
CA ILE A 80 -12.91 15.26 -0.88
C ILE A 80 -11.67 16.13 -1.13
N PHE A 81 -10.64 16.02 -0.30
CA PHE A 81 -9.39 16.76 -0.49
C PHE A 81 -8.67 16.37 -1.77
N ASP A 82 -8.64 15.09 -2.14
CA ASP A 82 -8.08 14.63 -3.41
C ASP A 82 -8.78 15.28 -4.62
N LEU A 83 -10.11 15.50 -4.53
CA LEU A 83 -10.89 16.18 -5.55
C LEU A 83 -10.73 17.71 -5.56
N ILE A 84 -10.60 18.36 -4.41
CA ILE A 84 -10.62 19.83 -4.29
C ILE A 84 -9.22 20.45 -4.29
N LEU A 85 -8.25 19.85 -3.58
CA LEU A 85 -6.91 20.41 -3.43
C LEU A 85 -6.18 20.54 -4.78
N PRO A 86 -5.29 21.53 -4.96
CA PRO A 86 -4.59 21.68 -6.21
C PRO A 86 -3.78 20.43 -6.57
N GLY A 87 -3.69 20.13 -7.86
CA GLY A 87 -2.98 18.96 -8.36
C GLY A 87 -2.84 19.01 -9.87
N LYS A 88 -1.78 18.39 -10.40
CA LYS A 88 -1.56 18.34 -11.85
C LYS A 88 -2.38 17.22 -12.47
N SER A 89 -2.89 17.42 -13.69
CA SER A 89 -3.56 16.35 -14.42
C SER A 89 -2.57 15.62 -15.32
N MET A 90 -2.63 14.29 -15.31
CA MET A 90 -1.77 13.43 -16.11
C MET A 90 -2.58 12.26 -16.70
N PHE A 91 -2.17 11.77 -17.86
CA PHE A 91 -2.70 10.55 -18.44
C PHE A 91 -1.94 9.33 -17.96
N GLY A 92 -2.66 8.27 -17.60
CA GLY A 92 -2.07 6.97 -17.30
C GLY A 92 -1.58 6.23 -18.55
N THR A 93 -1.26 4.94 -18.37
CA THR A 93 -0.82 4.08 -19.47
C THR A 93 -1.92 3.82 -20.49
N LEU A 94 -1.51 3.48 -21.72
CA LEU A 94 -2.43 3.04 -22.77
C LEU A 94 -3.11 1.72 -22.39
N LEU A 95 -4.44 1.73 -22.29
CA LEU A 95 -5.24 0.56 -21.95
C LEU A 95 -5.50 -0.32 -23.18
N ARG A 96 -6.04 -1.53 -22.93
CA ARG A 96 -6.31 -2.53 -23.98
C ARG A 96 -7.35 -2.08 -25.00
N ASP A 97 -8.24 -1.16 -24.61
CA ASP A 97 -9.27 -0.58 -25.46
C ASP A 97 -8.75 0.63 -26.28
N GLY A 98 -7.48 0.99 -26.14
CA GLY A 98 -6.84 2.11 -26.84
C GLY A 98 -7.00 3.45 -26.15
N ASN A 99 -7.72 3.53 -25.02
CA ASN A 99 -7.90 4.76 -24.27
C ASN A 99 -6.78 4.99 -23.25
N LYS A 100 -6.67 6.24 -22.78
CA LYS A 100 -5.87 6.61 -21.61
C LYS A 100 -6.77 7.28 -20.59
N LEU A 101 -6.71 6.82 -19.34
CA LEU A 101 -7.45 7.43 -18.25
C LEU A 101 -6.72 8.68 -17.75
N ARG A 102 -7.51 9.71 -17.40
CA ARG A 102 -7.00 10.94 -16.80
C ARG A 102 -7.00 10.81 -15.29
N TYR A 103 -5.89 11.18 -14.67
CA TYR A 103 -5.67 11.20 -13.24
C TYR A 103 -5.32 12.62 -12.78
N LYS A 104 -5.61 12.91 -11.52
CA LYS A 104 -5.18 14.12 -10.83
C LYS A 104 -4.15 13.71 -9.79
N ILE A 105 -2.99 14.33 -9.83
CA ILE A 105 -1.84 14.06 -8.97
C ILE A 105 -1.81 15.17 -7.93
N SER A 106 -2.27 14.86 -6.72
CA SER A 106 -2.54 15.80 -5.63
C SER A 106 -1.75 15.47 -4.35
N GLY A 107 -0.84 14.49 -4.40
CA GLY A 107 -0.13 13.95 -3.24
C GLY A 107 0.58 15.01 -2.41
N ILE A 108 1.27 15.96 -3.07
CA ILE A 108 1.94 17.09 -2.42
C ILE A 108 0.94 17.92 -1.60
N SER A 109 -0.20 18.29 -2.18
CA SER A 109 -1.17 19.15 -1.52
C SER A 109 -1.85 18.45 -0.34
N ASN A 110 -2.18 17.16 -0.48
CA ASN A 110 -2.71 16.35 0.63
C ASN A 110 -1.70 16.21 1.77
N CYS A 111 -0.43 15.91 1.46
CA CYS A 111 0.63 15.79 2.47
C CYS A 111 0.88 17.12 3.19
N SER A 112 0.96 18.22 2.44
CA SER A 112 1.15 19.56 3.01
C SER A 112 -0.01 19.95 3.92
N LEU A 113 -1.25 19.64 3.53
CA LEU A 113 -2.42 19.88 4.39
C LEU A 113 -2.35 19.05 5.66
N LEU A 114 -2.03 17.76 5.57
CA LEU A 114 -1.92 16.88 6.73
C LEU A 114 -0.86 17.38 7.72
N VAL A 115 0.34 17.72 7.24
CA VAL A 115 1.42 18.26 8.06
C VAL A 115 1.03 19.60 8.69
N LEU A 116 0.38 20.49 7.92
CA LEU A 116 -0.12 21.77 8.43
C LEU A 116 -1.15 21.57 9.55
N VAL A 117 -2.13 20.69 9.35
CA VAL A 117 -3.15 20.39 10.37
C VAL A 117 -2.49 19.84 11.62
N LEU A 118 -1.58 18.86 11.51
CA LEU A 118 -0.88 18.31 12.67
C LEU A 118 -0.07 19.39 13.42
N GLY A 119 0.64 20.27 12.71
CA GLY A 119 1.40 21.36 13.31
C GLY A 119 0.52 22.39 14.03
N LEU A 120 -0.61 22.78 13.43
CA LEU A 120 -1.57 23.69 14.07
C LEU A 120 -2.22 23.06 15.29
N ARG A 121 -2.59 21.77 15.21
CA ARG A 121 -3.17 21.03 16.32
C ARG A 121 -2.21 20.87 17.48
N TRP A 122 -0.93 20.62 17.20
CA TRP A 122 0.11 20.59 18.22
C TRP A 122 0.17 21.90 19.00
N GLN A 123 0.16 23.04 18.30
CA GLN A 123 0.17 24.37 18.93
C GLN A 123 -1.10 24.64 19.75
N ILE A 124 -2.28 24.34 19.20
CA ILE A 124 -3.57 24.60 19.86
C ILE A 124 -3.73 23.76 21.13
N THR A 125 -3.24 22.52 21.11
CA THR A 125 -3.39 21.56 22.22
C THR A 125 -2.18 21.54 23.15
N ASN A 126 -1.21 22.45 22.97
CA ASN A 126 0.06 22.46 23.71
C ASN A 126 0.77 21.10 23.73
N GLY A 127 0.66 20.34 22.64
CA GLY A 127 1.24 19.01 22.49
C GLY A 127 0.41 17.85 23.03
N GLU A 128 -0.76 18.08 23.62
CA GLU A 128 -1.63 17.00 24.12
C GLU A 128 -2.20 16.11 23.01
N MET A 129 -2.49 16.66 21.82
CA MET A 129 -2.93 15.92 20.63
C MET A 129 -4.00 14.84 20.91
N PRO A 130 -5.19 15.19 21.42
CA PRO A 130 -6.23 14.23 21.82
C PRO A 130 -6.65 13.30 20.67
N GLU A 131 -6.57 13.76 19.42
CA GLU A 131 -6.82 12.92 18.23
C GLU A 131 -5.82 11.76 18.07
N LEU A 132 -4.55 11.96 18.44
CA LEU A 132 -3.54 10.90 18.41
C LEU A 132 -3.73 9.95 19.58
N VAL A 133 -4.04 10.48 20.77
CA VAL A 133 -4.40 9.66 21.94
C VAL A 133 -5.59 8.75 21.61
N TYR A 134 -6.65 9.33 21.03
CA TYR A 134 -7.84 8.60 20.61
C TYR A 134 -7.51 7.49 19.59
N LEU A 135 -6.73 7.80 18.57
CA LEU A 135 -6.30 6.82 17.58
C LEU A 135 -5.49 5.67 18.21
N TYR A 136 -4.64 5.99 19.19
CA TYR A 136 -3.83 5.01 19.90
C TYR A 136 -4.66 4.07 20.78
N GLU A 137 -5.65 4.60 21.50
CA GLU A 137 -6.52 3.86 22.42
C GLU A 137 -7.49 2.95 21.66
N HIS A 138 -8.07 3.45 20.56
CA HIS A 138 -9.04 2.73 19.74
C HIS A 138 -8.41 1.94 18.58
N HIS A 139 -7.11 1.64 18.64
CA HIS A 139 -6.34 1.00 17.56
C HIS A 139 -6.96 -0.31 17.06
N ILE A 140 -7.37 -1.21 17.97
CA ILE A 140 -7.99 -2.50 17.62
C ILE A 140 -9.37 -2.29 16.97
N GLU A 141 -10.13 -1.31 17.44
CA GLU A 141 -11.46 -1.02 16.93
C GLU A 141 -11.39 -0.45 15.52
N PHE A 142 -10.43 0.46 15.26
CA PHE A 142 -10.18 0.97 13.91
C PHE A 142 -9.69 -0.12 12.95
N ASN A 143 -8.87 -1.07 13.41
CA ASN A 143 -8.50 -2.25 12.62
C ASN A 143 -9.73 -3.08 12.22
N ILE A 144 -10.66 -3.32 13.15
CA ILE A 144 -11.91 -4.03 12.85
C ILE A 144 -12.78 -3.24 11.86
N ILE A 145 -12.92 -1.93 12.06
CA ILE A 145 -13.71 -1.08 11.16
C ILE A 145 -13.10 -0.99 9.77
N SER A 146 -11.78 -0.91 9.64
CA SER A 146 -11.14 -0.89 8.33
C SER A 146 -11.36 -2.19 7.57
N ILE A 147 -11.39 -3.34 8.26
CA ILE A 147 -11.75 -4.66 7.68
C ILE A 147 -13.17 -4.64 7.11
N LEU A 148 -14.12 -4.18 7.93
CA LEU A 148 -15.53 -4.11 7.54
C LEU A 148 -15.72 -3.14 6.37
N PHE A 149 -15.09 -1.97 6.42
CA PHE A 149 -15.15 -1.00 5.35
C PHE A 149 -14.52 -1.50 4.06
N ALA A 150 -13.35 -2.16 4.13
CA ALA A 150 -12.71 -2.77 2.97
C ALA A 150 -13.60 -3.85 2.33
N PHE A 151 -14.30 -4.64 3.15
CA PHE A 151 -15.31 -5.59 2.70
C PHE A 151 -16.48 -4.88 1.99
N TYR A 152 -17.07 -3.84 2.57
CA TYR A 152 -18.16 -3.08 1.95
C TYR A 152 -17.72 -2.42 0.63
N LEU A 153 -16.53 -1.84 0.58
CA LEU A 153 -15.99 -1.23 -0.63
C LEU A 153 -15.77 -2.26 -1.74
N ALA A 154 -15.25 -3.44 -1.41
CA ALA A 154 -15.08 -4.55 -2.35
C ALA A 154 -16.42 -5.04 -2.92
N ASN A 155 -17.45 -5.16 -2.07
CA ASN A 155 -18.81 -5.48 -2.52
C ASN A 155 -19.37 -4.39 -3.44
N TYR A 156 -19.20 -3.12 -3.09
CA TYR A 156 -19.64 -2.00 -3.92
C TYR A 156 -19.01 -2.05 -5.33
N VAL A 157 -17.69 -2.15 -5.44
CA VAL A 157 -17.01 -2.16 -6.74
C VAL A 157 -17.32 -3.43 -7.54
N TYR A 158 -17.47 -4.57 -6.87
CA TYR A 158 -17.85 -5.82 -7.53
C TYR A 158 -19.26 -5.74 -8.12
N LEU A 159 -20.26 -5.34 -7.32
CA LEU A 159 -21.65 -5.20 -7.81
C LEU A 159 -21.76 -4.15 -8.90
N LYS A 160 -21.09 -3.01 -8.73
CA LYS A 160 -21.05 -1.94 -9.73
C LYS A 160 -20.49 -2.40 -11.07
N SER A 161 -19.52 -3.31 -11.08
CA SER A 161 -18.92 -3.80 -12.32
C SER A 161 -19.91 -4.53 -13.25
N PHE A 162 -21.08 -4.93 -12.74
CA PHE A 162 -22.17 -5.52 -13.52
C PHE A 162 -23.24 -4.50 -13.97
N ILE A 163 -23.16 -3.26 -13.51
CA ILE A 163 -24.14 -2.20 -13.81
C ILE A 163 -23.52 -1.24 -14.82
N PHE A 164 -23.89 -1.40 -16.09
CA PHE A 164 -23.44 -0.52 -17.18
C PHE A 164 -24.61 -0.17 -18.11
N ILE A 165 -24.67 1.10 -18.51
CA ILE A 165 -25.72 1.63 -19.40
C ILE A 165 -25.35 1.40 -20.86
N ASP A 166 -24.12 1.75 -21.26
CA ASP A 166 -23.71 1.73 -22.68
C ASP A 166 -22.69 0.64 -23.00
N LYS A 167 -21.66 0.48 -22.17
CA LYS A 167 -20.51 -0.40 -22.45
C LYS A 167 -20.04 -1.08 -21.17
N GLU A 168 -19.83 -2.39 -21.24
CA GLU A 168 -19.20 -3.14 -20.16
C GLU A 168 -17.84 -2.50 -19.81
N PRO A 169 -17.52 -2.31 -18.52
CA PRO A 169 -16.23 -1.78 -18.12
C PRO A 169 -15.09 -2.68 -18.62
N LEU A 170 -13.90 -2.08 -18.74
CA LEU A 170 -12.70 -2.86 -19.01
C LEU A 170 -12.37 -3.70 -17.77
N LEU A 171 -12.36 -5.02 -17.93
CA LEU A 171 -12.14 -5.94 -16.83
C LEU A 171 -10.65 -6.19 -16.61
N ALA A 172 -10.25 -6.51 -15.39
CA ALA A 172 -8.92 -7.07 -15.14
C ALA A 172 -8.78 -8.44 -15.81
N LEU A 173 -7.59 -8.80 -16.31
CA LEU A 173 -7.38 -10.10 -16.96
C LEU A 173 -7.62 -11.26 -15.99
N GLY A 174 -7.31 -11.06 -14.71
CA GLY A 174 -7.56 -12.02 -13.64
C GLY A 174 -9.00 -12.00 -13.09
N GLY A 175 -9.82 -11.01 -13.45
CA GLY A 175 -11.12 -10.74 -12.80
C GLY A 175 -12.36 -11.20 -13.58
N ASN A 176 -12.20 -12.14 -14.53
CA ASN A 176 -13.29 -12.64 -15.37
C ASN A 176 -13.23 -14.17 -15.51
N SER A 177 -13.07 -14.86 -14.40
CA SER A 177 -13.00 -16.33 -14.33
C SER A 177 -14.39 -16.99 -14.39
N GLY A 178 -15.44 -16.27 -14.00
CA GLY A 178 -16.79 -16.83 -13.82
C GLY A 178 -17.01 -17.48 -12.45
N ASN A 179 -15.99 -17.53 -11.60
CA ASN A 179 -16.14 -17.87 -10.19
C ASN A 179 -16.32 -16.60 -9.36
N MET A 180 -17.49 -16.44 -8.74
CA MET A 180 -17.84 -15.23 -7.99
C MET A 180 -16.85 -14.92 -6.85
N ILE A 181 -16.42 -15.93 -6.08
CA ILE A 181 -15.52 -15.74 -4.94
C ILE A 181 -14.17 -15.21 -5.42
N TYR A 182 -13.64 -15.81 -6.49
CA TYR A 182 -12.35 -15.42 -7.05
C TYR A 182 -12.40 -14.03 -7.73
N ASP A 183 -13.43 -13.77 -8.54
CA ASP A 183 -13.59 -12.50 -9.24
C ASP A 183 -13.87 -11.34 -8.28
N TRP A 184 -14.57 -11.59 -7.15
CA TRP A 184 -14.74 -10.61 -6.07
C TRP A 184 -13.45 -10.35 -5.30
N PHE A 185 -12.65 -11.39 -5.05
CA PHE A 185 -11.37 -11.28 -4.36
C PHE A 185 -10.34 -10.49 -5.16
N ILE A 186 -10.08 -10.88 -6.41
CA ILE A 186 -9.11 -10.21 -7.29
C ILE A 186 -9.63 -8.86 -7.80
N GLY A 187 -10.94 -8.74 -7.99
CA GLY A 187 -11.57 -7.55 -8.57
C GLY A 187 -11.84 -7.72 -10.06
N ARG A 188 -13.09 -7.48 -10.44
CA ARG A 188 -13.57 -7.62 -11.81
C ARG A 188 -13.20 -6.44 -12.68
N GLU A 189 -13.52 -5.22 -12.24
CA GLU A 189 -13.21 -3.98 -12.98
C GLU A 189 -11.74 -3.57 -12.84
N LEU A 190 -11.11 -3.15 -13.94
CA LEU A 190 -9.70 -2.75 -13.95
C LEU A 190 -9.47 -1.42 -13.22
N ASN A 191 -10.32 -0.41 -13.41
CA ASN A 191 -10.15 0.91 -12.78
C ASN A 191 -11.52 1.47 -12.37
N PRO A 192 -12.12 0.99 -11.26
CA PRO A 192 -13.44 1.44 -10.84
C PRO A 192 -13.45 2.93 -10.47
N ARG A 193 -14.37 3.68 -11.09
CA ARG A 193 -14.43 5.14 -11.01
C ARG A 193 -15.78 5.71 -10.63
N VAL A 194 -15.79 6.72 -9.76
CA VAL A 194 -16.98 7.56 -9.50
C VAL A 194 -16.75 8.91 -10.17
N GLY A 195 -17.32 9.10 -11.35
CA GLY A 195 -17.00 10.26 -12.20
C GLY A 195 -15.50 10.28 -12.56
N ILE A 196 -14.80 11.31 -12.13
CA ILE A 196 -13.34 11.46 -12.37
C ILE A 196 -12.47 10.76 -11.31
N PHE A 197 -13.07 10.33 -10.19
CA PHE A 197 -12.37 9.76 -9.05
C PHE A 197 -12.08 8.28 -9.28
N ASP A 198 -10.80 7.89 -9.25
CA ASP A 198 -10.34 6.51 -9.39
C ASP A 198 -10.15 5.90 -8.00
N ILE A 199 -11.04 4.96 -7.64
CA ILE A 199 -11.08 4.40 -6.29
C ILE A 199 -9.79 3.67 -5.96
N LYS A 200 -9.25 2.94 -6.94
CA LYS A 200 -8.03 2.16 -6.76
C LYS A 200 -6.84 3.05 -6.49
N MET A 201 -6.58 4.01 -7.37
CA MET A 201 -5.44 4.92 -7.20
C MET A 201 -5.53 5.70 -5.88
N PHE A 202 -6.74 6.11 -5.48
CA PHE A 202 -6.96 6.74 -4.20
C PHE A 202 -6.58 5.82 -3.03
N CYS A 203 -7.11 4.60 -2.99
CA CYS A 203 -6.89 3.66 -1.88
C CYS A 203 -5.42 3.29 -1.73
N GLU A 204 -4.72 3.05 -2.84
CA GLU A 204 -3.30 2.66 -2.89
C GLU A 204 -2.39 3.63 -2.13
N LEU A 205 -2.64 4.95 -2.25
CA LEU A 205 -1.71 5.97 -1.75
C LEU A 205 -2.24 6.83 -0.61
N ARG A 206 -3.56 6.97 -0.42
CA ARG A 206 -4.10 8.00 0.49
C ARG A 206 -4.53 7.41 1.83
N PRO A 207 -5.71 6.80 1.96
CA PRO A 207 -6.27 6.44 3.26
C PRO A 207 -5.41 5.44 4.02
N GLY A 208 -4.75 4.49 3.33
CA GLY A 208 -3.90 3.48 3.96
C GLY A 208 -2.55 4.01 4.40
N MET A 209 -1.77 4.52 3.43
CA MET A 209 -0.40 5.01 3.68
C MET A 209 -0.35 6.21 4.65
N LEU A 210 -1.30 7.14 4.55
CA LEU A 210 -1.33 8.28 5.48
C LEU A 210 -1.85 7.87 6.88
N LEU A 211 -2.72 6.85 6.97
CA LEU A 211 -3.17 6.33 8.25
C LEU A 211 -2.05 5.57 8.96
N TRP A 212 -1.24 4.82 8.22
CA TRP A 212 -0.01 4.21 8.74
C TRP A 212 0.89 5.26 9.40
N PHE A 213 1.10 6.40 8.74
CA PHE A 213 1.86 7.51 9.32
C PHE A 213 1.22 8.04 10.62
N LEU A 214 -0.09 8.26 10.63
CA LEU A 214 -0.81 8.73 11.82
C LEU A 214 -0.76 7.73 12.98
N ILE A 215 -0.86 6.42 12.72
CA ILE A 215 -0.73 5.38 13.74
C ILE A 215 0.68 5.37 14.32
N ASN A 216 1.71 5.53 13.48
CA ASN A 216 3.09 5.63 13.97
C ASN A 216 3.28 6.85 14.87
N LEU A 217 2.75 8.01 14.45
CA LEU A 217 2.77 9.24 15.24
C LEU A 217 2.00 9.08 16.55
N SER A 218 0.86 8.39 16.56
CA SER A 218 0.11 8.15 17.79
C SER A 218 0.89 7.25 18.76
N CYS A 219 1.62 6.26 18.25
CA CYS A 219 2.51 5.43 19.05
C CYS A 219 3.69 6.23 19.63
N LEU A 220 4.32 7.09 18.81
CA LEU A 220 5.39 7.99 19.26
C LEU A 220 4.90 8.96 20.32
N HIS A 221 3.73 9.56 20.10
CA HIS A 221 3.10 10.49 21.03
C HIS A 221 2.75 9.81 22.34
N HIS A 222 2.14 8.62 22.32
CA HIS A 222 1.86 7.85 23.54
C HIS A 222 3.13 7.57 24.33
N ASN A 223 4.22 7.16 23.67
CA ASN A 223 5.49 6.94 24.34
C ASN A 223 6.05 8.24 24.96
N TYR A 224 5.97 9.36 24.25
CA TYR A 224 6.47 10.64 24.74
C TYR A 224 5.65 11.18 25.93
N VAL A 225 4.33 11.12 25.83
CA VAL A 225 3.40 11.70 26.81
C VAL A 225 3.17 10.78 28.01
N VAL A 226 2.79 9.52 27.76
CA VAL A 226 2.35 8.61 28.82
C VAL A 226 3.53 7.88 29.45
N VAL A 227 4.48 7.40 28.65
CA VAL A 227 5.61 6.61 29.17
C VAL A 227 6.71 7.51 29.71
N ASN A 228 6.97 8.65 29.07
CA ASN A 228 8.07 9.54 29.42
C ASN A 228 7.64 10.89 30.02
N ASN A 229 6.35 11.13 30.27
CA ASN A 229 5.85 12.38 30.90
C ASN A 229 6.40 13.67 30.26
N PHE A 230 6.50 13.72 28.93
CA PHE A 230 7.07 14.83 28.15
C PHE A 230 8.58 15.08 28.36
N GLU A 231 9.32 14.18 29.00
CA GLU A 231 10.74 14.40 29.34
C GLU A 231 11.69 13.98 28.23
N LYS A 232 11.41 12.85 27.55
CA LYS A 232 12.31 12.30 26.53
C LYS A 232 11.57 11.54 25.44
N VAL A 233 12.17 11.52 24.25
CA VAL A 233 11.75 10.67 23.14
C VAL A 233 12.70 9.47 23.06
N ASN A 234 12.19 8.24 23.15
CA ASN A 234 13.01 7.04 23.02
C ASN A 234 13.57 6.91 21.58
N ASP A 235 14.83 6.46 21.49
CA ASP A 235 15.59 6.45 20.23
C ASP A 235 15.04 5.45 19.20
N ALA A 236 14.63 4.26 19.63
CA ALA A 236 14.06 3.23 18.76
C ALA A 236 12.76 3.68 18.11
N ILE A 237 11.82 4.20 18.91
CA ILE A 237 10.50 4.61 18.40
C ILE A 237 10.60 5.84 17.50
N LEU A 238 11.54 6.75 17.78
CA LEU A 238 11.83 7.86 16.89
C LEU A 238 12.40 7.37 15.56
N LEU A 239 13.36 6.44 15.60
CA LEU A 239 14.03 5.93 14.41
C LEU A 239 13.05 5.24 13.44
N ILE A 240 12.17 4.37 13.97
CA ILE A 240 11.16 3.71 13.13
C ILE A 240 10.17 4.71 12.54
N ASN A 241 9.74 5.72 13.32
CA ASN A 241 8.84 6.76 12.84
C ASN A 241 9.47 7.55 11.69
N VAL A 242 10.74 7.95 11.82
CA VAL A 242 11.46 8.66 10.77
C VAL A 242 11.61 7.79 9.51
N PHE A 243 11.99 6.53 9.65
CA PHE A 243 12.20 5.64 8.50
C PHE A 243 10.92 5.35 7.75
N GLN A 244 9.85 5.03 8.46
CA GLN A 244 8.56 4.73 7.84
C GLN A 244 7.92 6.00 7.28
N ALA A 245 8.02 7.15 7.97
CA ALA A 245 7.57 8.43 7.43
C ALA A 245 8.31 8.78 6.12
N PHE A 246 9.63 8.61 6.08
CA PHE A 246 10.41 8.83 4.86
C PHE A 246 9.91 7.96 3.70
N TYR A 247 9.68 6.66 3.95
CA TYR A 247 9.18 5.74 2.93
C TYR A 247 7.75 6.11 2.46
N ILE A 248 6.86 6.43 3.41
CA ILE A 248 5.47 6.83 3.13
C ILE A 248 5.46 8.09 2.26
N PHE A 249 6.17 9.14 2.67
CA PHE A 249 6.20 10.39 1.92
C PHE A 249 6.90 10.23 0.57
N GLU A 250 7.96 9.42 0.44
CA GLU A 250 8.55 9.13 -0.86
C GLU A 250 7.51 8.51 -1.81
N GLY A 251 6.75 7.52 -1.34
CA GLY A 251 5.69 6.89 -2.13
C GLY A 251 4.55 7.84 -2.49
N VAL A 252 4.01 8.60 -1.53
CA VAL A 252 2.87 9.51 -1.76
C VAL A 252 3.26 10.73 -2.60
N LEU A 253 4.49 11.24 -2.46
CA LEU A 253 4.99 12.35 -3.27
C LEU A 253 5.40 11.91 -4.69
N ASN A 254 5.82 10.66 -4.86
CA ASN A 254 6.11 10.03 -6.15
C ASN A 254 4.87 9.34 -6.78
N GLU A 255 3.71 9.95 -6.59
CA GLU A 255 2.40 9.45 -7.02
C GLU A 255 2.32 9.13 -8.52
N GLU A 256 3.06 9.84 -9.37
CA GLU A 256 3.10 9.58 -10.82
C GLU A 256 3.62 8.18 -11.15
N GLY A 257 4.55 7.66 -10.36
CA GLY A 257 5.13 6.34 -10.56
C GLY A 257 4.09 5.23 -10.48
N VAL A 258 3.08 5.40 -9.62
CA VAL A 258 2.00 4.44 -9.37
C VAL A 258 1.16 4.19 -10.63
N LEU A 259 1.01 5.18 -11.51
CA LEU A 259 0.27 5.01 -12.78
C LEU A 259 0.87 3.96 -13.72
N SER A 260 2.13 3.56 -13.50
CA SER A 260 2.83 2.53 -14.27
C SER A 260 2.94 1.18 -13.55
N MET A 261 2.45 1.09 -12.31
CA MET A 261 2.54 -0.12 -11.49
C MET A 261 1.50 -1.16 -11.89
N MET A 262 1.76 -2.40 -11.47
CA MET A 262 0.94 -3.57 -11.79
C MET A 262 -0.49 -3.42 -11.26
N ASP A 263 -0.62 -2.87 -10.05
CA ASP A 263 -1.90 -2.70 -9.36
C ASP A 263 -2.84 -1.79 -10.17
N ILE A 264 -2.33 -0.69 -10.73
CA ILE A 264 -3.11 0.23 -11.58
C ILE A 264 -3.36 -0.32 -12.99
N THR A 265 -2.34 -0.95 -13.60
CA THR A 265 -2.36 -1.22 -15.05
C THR A 265 -2.88 -2.60 -15.43
N THR A 266 -2.80 -3.60 -14.54
CA THR A 266 -3.18 -4.98 -14.86
C THR A 266 -4.17 -5.61 -13.88
N ASP A 267 -4.02 -5.35 -12.58
CA ASP A 267 -4.75 -6.09 -11.55
C ASP A 267 -6.14 -5.46 -11.34
N GLY A 268 -7.11 -6.20 -10.82
CA GLY A 268 -8.45 -5.67 -10.54
C GLY A 268 -8.49 -4.93 -9.20
N PHE A 269 -9.52 -4.13 -8.95
CA PHE A 269 -9.78 -3.65 -7.58
C PHE A 269 -10.89 -4.48 -6.95
N GLY A 270 -10.48 -5.48 -6.16
CA GLY A 270 -11.37 -6.37 -5.42
C GLY A 270 -11.08 -6.32 -3.92
N TYR A 271 -11.55 -7.34 -3.20
CA TYR A 271 -11.29 -7.45 -1.77
C TYR A 271 -9.80 -7.47 -1.43
N MET A 272 -8.96 -8.13 -2.25
CA MET A 272 -7.53 -8.22 -2.02
C MET A 272 -6.86 -6.84 -1.91
N LEU A 273 -7.05 -5.96 -2.90
CA LEU A 273 -6.47 -4.62 -2.86
C LEU A 273 -7.18 -3.72 -1.85
N SER A 274 -8.52 -3.77 -1.78
CA SER A 274 -9.28 -2.99 -0.78
C SER A 274 -8.83 -3.28 0.66
N PHE A 275 -8.67 -4.56 1.02
CA PHE A 275 -8.17 -4.98 2.32
C PHE A 275 -6.68 -4.68 2.48
N GLY A 276 -5.87 -4.95 1.45
CA GLY A 276 -4.44 -4.68 1.43
C GLY A 276 -4.14 -3.21 1.76
N ASP A 277 -4.74 -2.30 1.00
CA ASP A 277 -4.54 -0.86 1.11
C ASP A 277 -5.10 -0.30 2.41
N LEU A 278 -6.35 -0.62 2.74
CA LEU A 278 -7.08 0.06 3.82
C LEU A 278 -6.86 -0.55 5.20
N THR A 279 -6.47 -1.81 5.27
CA THR A 279 -6.30 -2.54 6.54
C THR A 279 -4.88 -3.07 6.69
N PHE A 280 -4.44 -3.90 5.75
CA PHE A 280 -3.20 -4.66 5.95
C PHE A 280 -2.00 -3.74 6.08
N VAL A 281 -1.84 -2.76 5.18
CA VAL A 281 -0.76 -1.76 5.24
C VAL A 281 -0.78 -0.98 6.57
N PRO A 282 -1.83 -0.22 6.93
CA PRO A 282 -1.79 0.62 8.12
C PRO A 282 -1.68 -0.16 9.44
N PHE A 283 -2.32 -1.33 9.55
CA PHE A 283 -2.40 -2.06 10.83
C PHE A 283 -1.36 -3.18 10.98
N THR A 284 -0.61 -3.55 9.95
CA THR A 284 0.50 -4.52 10.08
C THR A 284 1.88 -3.93 9.87
N PHE A 285 2.00 -2.79 9.18
CA PHE A 285 3.30 -2.15 8.95
C PHE A 285 3.69 -1.22 10.12
N CYS A 286 2.73 -0.84 10.97
CA CYS A 286 2.96 -0.03 12.17
C CYS A 286 3.42 -0.85 13.40
N LEU A 287 3.50 -2.18 13.30
CA LEU A 287 3.64 -3.06 14.48
C LEU A 287 4.92 -2.82 15.27
N GLN A 288 6.00 -2.38 14.63
CA GLN A 288 7.24 -2.00 15.30
C GLN A 288 7.04 -0.75 16.18
N ALA A 289 6.38 0.29 15.64
CA ALA A 289 6.04 1.49 16.39
C ALA A 289 5.06 1.17 17.53
N ARG A 290 4.06 0.32 17.27
CA ARG A 290 3.11 -0.12 18.30
C ARG A 290 3.82 -0.87 19.42
N PHE A 291 4.67 -1.83 19.09
CA PHE A 291 5.43 -2.58 20.10
C PHE A 291 6.31 -1.66 20.97
N LEU A 292 7.06 -0.76 20.33
CA LEU A 292 7.97 0.16 21.02
C LEU A 292 7.26 1.22 21.86
N SER A 293 5.98 1.49 21.60
CA SER A 293 5.22 2.49 22.36
C SER A 293 5.08 2.13 23.84
N VAL A 294 4.97 0.82 24.14
CA VAL A 294 4.85 0.27 25.51
C VAL A 294 6.05 -0.58 25.93
N ASN A 295 6.85 -1.06 24.98
CA ASN A 295 8.12 -1.77 25.24
C ASN A 295 9.30 -0.94 24.68
N PRO A 296 9.60 0.24 25.24
CA PRO A 296 10.70 1.06 24.76
C PRO A 296 12.02 0.28 24.87
N ASN A 297 12.79 0.30 23.79
CA ASN A 297 14.10 -0.31 23.72
C ASN A 297 15.12 0.80 23.49
N ASP A 298 16.14 0.89 24.34
CA ASP A 298 17.22 1.85 24.13
C ASP A 298 18.27 1.21 23.19
N LEU A 299 18.34 1.71 21.95
CA LEU A 299 19.25 1.17 20.94
C LEU A 299 20.70 1.60 21.19
N GLY A 300 20.90 2.86 21.60
CA GLY A 300 22.21 3.47 21.71
C GLY A 300 22.87 3.70 20.34
N THR A 301 23.93 4.51 20.34
CA THR A 301 24.55 5.03 19.11
C THR A 301 24.99 3.95 18.13
N ASN A 302 25.61 2.87 18.61
CA ASN A 302 26.15 1.81 17.74
C ASN A 302 25.04 1.10 16.96
N ARG A 303 23.92 0.77 17.62
CA ARG A 303 22.79 0.10 16.95
C ARG A 303 22.07 1.06 16.01
N ILE A 304 21.88 2.32 16.39
CA ILE A 304 21.31 3.35 15.52
C ILE A 304 22.14 3.51 14.24
N VAL A 305 23.47 3.62 14.36
CA VAL A 305 24.38 3.75 13.21
C VAL A 305 24.29 2.53 12.30
N PHE A 306 24.29 1.32 12.87
CA PHE A 306 24.16 0.08 12.10
C PHE A 306 22.82 0.01 11.35
N ILE A 307 21.71 0.27 12.04
CA ILE A 307 20.36 0.21 11.48
C ILE A 307 20.18 1.28 10.39
N THR A 308 20.68 2.49 10.63
CA THR A 308 20.65 3.59 9.66
C THR A 308 21.51 3.30 8.44
N ALA A 309 22.69 2.71 8.61
CA ALA A 309 23.52 2.27 7.50
C ALA A 309 22.80 1.22 6.64
N LEU A 310 22.13 0.24 7.27
CA LEU A 310 21.36 -0.78 6.57
C LEU A 310 20.20 -0.18 5.76
N MET A 311 19.41 0.72 6.38
CA MET A 311 18.34 1.46 5.72
C MET A 311 18.87 2.26 4.51
N THR A 312 19.98 2.98 4.71
CA THR A 312 20.58 3.84 3.68
C THR A 312 21.11 3.02 2.50
N ILE A 313 21.77 1.88 2.78
CA ILE A 313 22.26 0.97 1.73
C ILE A 313 21.08 0.36 0.97
N GLY A 314 20.05 -0.11 1.67
CA GLY A 314 18.84 -0.64 1.03
C GLY A 314 18.18 0.39 0.12
N PHE A 315 17.97 1.61 0.62
CA PHE A 315 17.40 2.71 -0.15
C PHE A 315 18.29 3.10 -1.34
N TYR A 316 19.60 3.17 -1.17
CA TYR A 316 20.52 3.46 -2.26
C TYR A 316 20.41 2.41 -3.38
N ILE A 317 20.42 1.12 -3.05
CA ILE A 317 20.26 0.04 -4.02
C ILE A 317 18.91 0.16 -4.75
N PHE A 318 17.82 0.30 -3.99
CA PHE A 318 16.46 0.42 -4.54
C PHE A 318 16.33 1.63 -5.48
N HIS A 319 16.72 2.81 -5.01
CA HIS A 319 16.54 4.05 -5.75
C HIS A 319 17.50 4.14 -6.95
N SER A 320 18.78 3.82 -6.76
CA SER A 320 19.81 3.89 -7.81
C SER A 320 19.52 2.92 -8.96
N SER A 321 19.11 1.69 -8.66
CA SER A 321 18.78 0.69 -9.70
C SER A 321 17.52 1.06 -10.49
N ASN A 322 16.47 1.57 -9.83
CA ASN A 322 15.26 2.05 -10.51
C ASN A 322 15.54 3.30 -11.36
N ARG A 323 16.33 4.25 -10.85
CA ARG A 323 16.74 5.44 -11.61
C ARG A 323 17.55 5.04 -12.84
N GLN A 324 18.50 4.12 -12.72
CA GLN A 324 19.28 3.61 -13.85
C GLN A 324 18.37 3.01 -14.93
N LYS A 325 17.37 2.20 -14.54
CA LYS A 325 16.38 1.64 -15.48
C LYS A 325 15.55 2.72 -16.17
N SER A 326 15.14 3.75 -15.44
CA SER A 326 14.37 4.88 -15.98
C SER A 326 15.21 5.71 -16.96
N ASP A 327 16.41 6.12 -16.56
CA ASP A 327 17.32 6.91 -17.40
C ASP A 327 17.77 6.14 -18.66
N PHE A 328 17.97 4.82 -18.55
CA PHE A 328 18.20 3.94 -19.71
C PHE A 328 17.03 3.93 -20.68
N ARG A 329 15.78 3.75 -20.18
CA ARG A 329 14.56 3.76 -21.01
C ARG A 329 14.32 5.11 -21.68
N ASN A 330 14.77 6.19 -21.06
CA ASN A 330 14.74 7.55 -21.61
C ASN A 330 15.92 7.88 -22.53
N GLY A 331 16.78 6.90 -22.84
CA GLY A 331 17.89 7.05 -23.79
C GLY A 331 19.12 7.80 -23.25
N LYS A 332 19.15 8.18 -21.96
CA LYS A 332 20.28 8.90 -21.35
C LYS A 332 21.50 8.01 -21.10
N LEU A 333 21.30 6.69 -21.06
CA LEU A 333 22.33 5.69 -20.77
C LEU A 333 22.50 4.70 -21.94
N SER A 334 22.52 5.20 -23.17
CA SER A 334 22.61 4.38 -24.39
C SER A 334 23.92 3.59 -24.52
N HIS A 335 24.97 3.97 -23.78
CA HIS A 335 26.27 3.30 -23.74
C HIS A 335 26.26 2.00 -22.91
N LEU A 336 25.24 1.78 -22.07
CA LEU A 336 25.15 0.57 -21.25
C LEU A 336 24.77 -0.66 -22.09
N ASN A 337 25.32 -1.82 -21.72
CA ASN A 337 25.02 -3.06 -22.40
C ASN A 337 23.53 -3.43 -22.28
N SER A 338 22.95 -3.84 -23.40
CA SER A 338 21.53 -4.20 -23.45
C SER A 338 21.22 -5.24 -24.52
N ILE A 339 20.16 -5.99 -24.28
CA ILE A 339 19.64 -7.01 -25.19
C ILE A 339 18.53 -6.37 -26.04
N GLN A 340 18.72 -6.38 -27.36
CA GLN A 340 17.69 -5.96 -28.30
C GLN A 340 16.61 -7.04 -28.40
N THR A 341 15.36 -6.68 -28.08
CA THR A 341 14.22 -7.61 -28.11
C THR A 341 13.59 -7.64 -29.51
N LYS A 342 12.91 -8.75 -29.84
CA LYS A 342 12.15 -8.91 -31.11
C LYS A 342 11.08 -7.83 -31.32
N ARG A 343 10.64 -7.17 -30.25
CA ARG A 343 9.62 -6.10 -30.27
C ARG A 343 10.19 -4.70 -30.51
N GLY A 344 11.50 -4.56 -30.67
CA GLY A 344 12.15 -3.26 -30.85
C GLY A 344 12.54 -2.56 -29.54
N THR A 345 12.17 -3.10 -28.37
CA THR A 345 12.60 -2.57 -27.07
C THR A 345 13.98 -3.12 -26.64
N LYS A 346 14.63 -2.46 -25.68
CA LYS A 346 15.91 -2.91 -25.10
C LYS A 346 15.75 -3.34 -23.65
N LEU A 347 16.42 -4.42 -23.26
CA LEU A 347 16.56 -4.88 -21.88
C LEU A 347 17.95 -4.54 -21.38
N LEU A 348 18.03 -3.76 -20.30
CA LEU A 348 19.30 -3.41 -19.66
C LEU A 348 19.89 -4.66 -18.98
N CYS A 349 21.14 -4.99 -19.30
CA CYS A 349 21.86 -6.15 -18.74
C CYS A 349 23.25 -5.77 -18.21
N ASP A 350 23.39 -4.53 -17.75
CA ASP A 350 24.64 -3.95 -17.26
C ASP A 350 24.48 -3.43 -15.82
N SER A 351 25.60 -3.19 -15.14
CA SER A 351 25.64 -2.57 -13.80
C SER A 351 24.70 -3.27 -12.81
N TRP A 352 23.79 -2.56 -12.13
CA TRP A 352 22.82 -3.13 -11.20
C TRP A 352 22.02 -4.30 -11.79
N TRP A 353 21.51 -4.13 -13.01
CA TRP A 353 20.67 -5.12 -13.71
C TRP A 353 21.50 -6.25 -14.34
N GLY A 354 22.82 -6.08 -14.43
CA GLY A 354 23.77 -7.14 -14.77
C GLY A 354 24.15 -8.00 -13.56
N MET A 355 24.09 -7.45 -12.33
CA MET A 355 24.35 -8.20 -11.09
C MET A 355 23.18 -9.13 -10.71
N SER A 356 21.96 -8.62 -10.81
CA SER A 356 20.74 -9.39 -10.54
C SER A 356 19.56 -8.78 -11.29
N GLN A 357 18.68 -9.64 -11.79
CA GLN A 357 17.45 -9.25 -12.51
C GLN A 357 16.49 -8.43 -11.62
N HIS A 358 16.60 -8.58 -10.30
CA HIS A 358 15.71 -7.95 -9.31
C HIS A 358 16.49 -7.37 -8.12
N ILE A 359 17.64 -6.73 -8.39
CA ILE A 359 18.47 -6.09 -7.35
C ILE A 359 17.72 -4.99 -6.57
N ASN A 360 16.75 -4.33 -7.20
CA ASN A 360 15.88 -3.37 -6.55
C ASN A 360 15.07 -4.03 -5.41
N TYR A 361 14.63 -5.28 -5.57
CA TYR A 361 13.90 -6.01 -4.53
C TYR A 361 14.78 -6.33 -3.33
N MET A 362 16.07 -6.62 -3.54
CA MET A 362 17.02 -6.78 -2.43
C MET A 362 17.16 -5.47 -1.64
N GLY A 363 17.29 -4.33 -2.33
CA GLY A 363 17.31 -3.02 -1.69
C GLY A 363 16.06 -2.76 -0.84
N ASP A 364 14.89 -3.06 -1.39
CA ASP A 364 13.59 -2.92 -0.72
C ASP A 364 13.47 -3.85 0.51
N TRP A 365 13.97 -5.08 0.40
CA TRP A 365 13.98 -6.00 1.54
C TRP A 365 14.92 -5.53 2.66
N LEU A 366 16.09 -4.97 2.34
CA LEU A 366 17.00 -4.39 3.35
C LEU A 366 16.36 -3.21 4.10
N ILE A 367 15.59 -2.38 3.39
CA ILE A 367 14.75 -1.33 4.01
C ILE A 367 13.79 -1.98 5.01
N SER A 368 13.03 -3.01 4.60
CA SER A 368 12.09 -3.72 5.49
C SER A 368 12.74 -4.32 6.73
N LEU A 369 13.95 -4.87 6.58
CA LEU A 369 14.71 -5.47 7.66
C LEU A 369 15.20 -4.41 8.66
N SER A 370 15.65 -3.26 8.15
CA SER A 370 16.09 -2.14 8.99
C SER A 370 14.99 -1.65 9.93
N TRP A 371 13.73 -1.66 9.46
CA TRP A 371 12.57 -1.28 10.28
C TRP A 371 12.36 -2.28 11.43
N CYS A 372 12.42 -3.57 11.14
CA CYS A 372 12.26 -4.62 12.16
C CYS A 372 13.37 -4.55 13.23
N LEU A 373 14.61 -4.25 12.81
CA LEU A 373 15.77 -4.13 13.71
C LEU A 373 15.66 -2.99 14.72
N THR A 374 14.76 -2.01 14.54
CA THR A 374 14.48 -1.00 15.57
C THR A 374 13.95 -1.62 16.87
N THR A 375 13.31 -2.79 16.77
CA THR A 375 12.84 -3.59 17.92
C THR A 375 13.90 -4.59 18.43
N TRP A 376 15.08 -4.60 17.81
CA TRP A 376 16.16 -5.55 18.05
C TRP A 376 15.66 -7.00 18.08
N PHE A 377 16.13 -7.85 18.99
CA PHE A 377 15.70 -9.25 19.10
C PHE A 377 14.70 -9.50 20.24
N VAL A 378 13.90 -8.50 20.61
CA VAL A 378 12.99 -8.62 21.76
C VAL A 378 11.81 -9.54 21.46
N THR A 379 11.25 -9.49 20.25
CA THR A 379 10.15 -10.36 19.83
C THR A 379 10.25 -10.71 18.34
N PRO A 380 9.91 -11.94 17.94
CA PRO A 380 9.84 -12.31 16.52
C PRO A 380 8.64 -11.66 15.82
N LEU A 381 7.61 -11.23 16.55
CA LEU A 381 6.37 -10.69 15.97
C LEU A 381 6.61 -9.43 15.13
N THR A 382 7.55 -8.59 15.53
CA THR A 382 7.91 -7.36 14.82
C THR A 382 8.71 -7.62 13.53
N TYR A 383 9.22 -8.85 13.34
CA TYR A 383 9.86 -9.30 12.10
C TYR A 383 8.88 -9.89 11.09
N HIS A 384 7.60 -10.04 11.45
CA HIS A 384 6.53 -10.43 10.54
C HIS A 384 6.61 -9.62 9.23
N TYR A 385 6.79 -8.29 9.34
CA TYR A 385 6.84 -7.40 8.17
C TYR A 385 7.92 -7.82 7.17
N SER A 386 9.18 -7.98 7.62
CA SER A 386 10.28 -8.34 6.72
C SER A 386 10.13 -9.75 6.14
N VAL A 387 9.57 -10.70 6.89
CA VAL A 387 9.27 -12.06 6.40
C VAL A 387 8.15 -12.03 5.35
N TYR A 388 7.04 -11.37 5.65
CA TYR A 388 5.94 -11.16 4.70
C TYR A 388 6.44 -10.49 3.42
N PHE A 389 7.24 -9.43 3.56
CA PHE A 389 7.74 -8.66 2.44
C PHE A 389 8.70 -9.48 1.56
N ALA A 390 9.55 -10.33 2.16
CA ALA A 390 10.36 -11.28 1.40
C ALA A 390 9.50 -12.23 0.55
N ILE A 391 8.44 -12.81 1.14
CA ILE A 391 7.52 -13.70 0.43
C ILE A 391 6.81 -12.95 -0.71
N LEU A 392 6.35 -11.72 -0.45
CA LEU A 392 5.73 -10.86 -1.46
C LEU A 392 6.69 -10.59 -2.62
N LEU A 393 7.94 -10.24 -2.35
CA LEU A 393 8.95 -9.95 -3.38
C LEU A 393 9.31 -11.20 -4.20
N LEU A 394 9.41 -12.37 -3.58
CA LEU A 394 9.62 -13.64 -4.28
C LEU A 394 8.44 -14.00 -5.19
N HIS A 395 7.22 -13.82 -4.70
CA HIS A 395 6.02 -14.02 -5.52
C HIS A 395 5.95 -13.02 -6.68
N ARG A 396 6.28 -11.74 -6.42
CA ARG A 396 6.32 -10.68 -7.43
C ARG A 396 7.37 -10.95 -8.50
N GLN A 397 8.56 -11.38 -8.11
CA GLN A 397 9.62 -11.80 -9.03
C GLN A 397 9.12 -12.88 -9.98
N LYS A 398 8.49 -13.95 -9.46
CA LYS A 398 7.94 -15.02 -10.28
C LYS A 398 6.91 -14.51 -11.30
N ARG A 399 5.99 -13.63 -10.89
CA ARG A 399 5.00 -13.01 -11.80
C ARG A 399 5.67 -12.15 -12.87
N ASP A 400 6.67 -11.36 -12.50
CA ASP A 400 7.41 -10.51 -13.44
C ASP A 400 8.23 -11.35 -14.44
N GLU A 401 8.85 -12.44 -14.01
CA GLU A 401 9.57 -13.38 -14.87
C GLU A 401 8.64 -14.06 -15.87
N GLU A 402 7.48 -14.55 -15.44
CA GLU A 402 6.46 -15.12 -16.32
C GLU A 402 5.99 -14.10 -17.36
N LYS A 403 5.68 -12.87 -16.93
CA LYS A 403 5.29 -11.77 -17.83
C LYS A 403 6.41 -11.40 -18.80
N CYS A 404 7.66 -11.38 -18.37
CA CYS A 404 8.80 -11.09 -19.24
C CYS A 404 9.05 -12.20 -20.24
N SER A 405 8.94 -13.48 -19.84
CA SER A 405 9.11 -14.64 -20.72
C SER A 405 8.01 -14.73 -21.80
N GLU A 406 6.78 -14.33 -21.49
CA GLU A 406 5.72 -14.26 -22.50
C GLU A 406 5.90 -13.07 -23.45
N LYS A 407 6.60 -12.02 -23.01
CA LYS A 407 6.69 -10.73 -23.70
C LYS A 407 7.91 -10.62 -24.63
N TYR A 408 9.04 -11.25 -24.29
CA TYR A 408 10.34 -11.12 -24.95
C TYR A 408 10.80 -12.46 -25.51
#